data_AF-A0A941FPY6-F1
#
_entry.id   AF-A0A941FPY6-F1
#
_cell.length_a   1.000
_cell.length_b   1.000
_cell.length_c   1.000
_cell.angle_alpha   90.00
_cell.angle_beta   90.00
_cell.angle_gamma   90.00
#
_symmetry.space_group_name_H-M   'P 1'
#
loop_
_entity.id
_entity.type
_entity.pdbx_description
1 polymer ?
#
loop_
_entity_poly.entity_id
_entity_poly.type
_entity_poly.pdbx_seq_one_letter_code
_entity_poly.pdbx_strand_id
1 'polypeptide(L)'
;MKWFDTKKDREKEVVNEYLIGKLAELLSLPVIPFDLVYIPEDFIKKTPELQSTQHNYSSGYQYGCVFIRNSTVFENVRENPPTKTDVKNRDMLAGITVFDQWVNNSDRGTMNVILENLSDGGYYVHMIDHGRVFPGRYQWSAQTLSETPVYNYHWPFYKWGLLPSR
;
A
#
# COMPACT_ATOMS: atom_id res chain seq x y z
N MET A 1 -9.59 -1.15 -4.74
CA MET A 1 -10.45 -2.04 -3.93
C MET A 1 -9.82 -3.43 -3.94
N LYS A 2 -9.75 -4.13 -2.79
CA LYS A 2 -9.36 -5.55 -2.73
C LYS A 2 -10.55 -6.37 -2.27
N TRP A 3 -10.85 -7.44 -3.00
CA TRP A 3 -11.96 -8.33 -2.71
C TRP A 3 -11.50 -9.49 -1.82
N PHE A 4 -12.38 -9.99 -0.95
CA PHE A 4 -12.12 -11.16 -0.10
C PHE A 4 -12.07 -12.51 -0.86
N ASP A 5 -12.11 -12.50 -2.20
CA ASP A 5 -11.84 -13.69 -3.02
C ASP A 5 -10.32 -13.91 -3.10
N THR A 6 -9.74 -14.37 -2.00
CA THR A 6 -8.31 -14.57 -1.90
C THR A 6 -7.93 -15.86 -2.61
N LYS A 7 -7.02 -15.78 -3.57
CA LYS A 7 -6.20 -16.95 -3.93
C LYS A 7 -5.71 -17.61 -2.64
N LYS A 8 -5.69 -18.94 -2.60
CA LYS A 8 -5.38 -19.74 -1.38
C LYS A 8 -4.05 -19.35 -0.70
N ASP A 9 -3.14 -18.71 -1.43
CA ASP A 9 -1.85 -18.20 -0.95
C ASP A 9 -1.91 -16.77 -0.38
N ARG A 10 -3.08 -16.10 -0.40
CA ARG A 10 -3.26 -14.69 0.00
C ARG A 10 -4.36 -14.46 1.05
N GLU A 11 -4.72 -15.49 1.81
CA GLU A 11 -5.86 -15.50 2.75
C GLU A 11 -5.90 -14.31 3.74
N LYS A 12 -4.73 -13.83 4.20
CA LYS A 12 -4.65 -12.73 5.18
C LYS A 12 -4.36 -11.37 4.55
N GLU A 13 -4.34 -11.26 3.23
CA GLU A 13 -4.00 -10.02 2.53
C GLU A 13 -4.92 -8.86 2.94
N VAL A 14 -6.25 -9.04 2.91
CA VAL A 14 -7.19 -7.96 3.24
C VAL A 14 -7.11 -7.59 4.73
N VAL A 15 -6.89 -8.57 5.59
CA VAL A 15 -6.64 -8.33 7.02
C VAL A 15 -5.38 -7.49 7.21
N ASN A 16 -4.32 -7.82 6.49
CA ASN A 16 -3.06 -7.08 6.52
C ASN A 16 -3.24 -5.64 6.01
N GLU A 17 -3.93 -5.43 4.88
CA GLU A 17 -4.25 -4.09 4.37
C GLU A 17 -4.92 -3.22 5.43
N TYR A 18 -6.00 -3.72 6.01
CA TYR A 18 -6.78 -2.96 6.98
C TYR A 18 -5.99 -2.70 8.26
N LEU A 19 -5.38 -3.74 8.84
CA LEU A 19 -4.64 -3.62 10.10
C LEU A 19 -3.44 -2.68 9.98
N ILE A 20 -2.64 -2.85 8.93
CA ILE A 20 -1.44 -2.02 8.72
C ILE A 20 -1.81 -0.63 8.26
N GLY A 21 -2.86 -0.47 7.44
CA GLY A 21 -3.42 0.84 7.12
C GLY A 21 -3.82 1.59 8.39
N LYS A 22 -4.55 0.94 9.31
CA LYS A 22 -4.98 1.57 10.58
C LYS A 22 -3.80 1.92 11.46
N LEU A 23 -2.79 1.05 11.53
CA LEU A 23 -1.57 1.32 12.27
C LEU A 23 -0.78 2.50 11.69
N ALA A 24 -0.72 2.61 10.36
CA ALA A 24 -0.09 3.74 9.68
C ALA A 24 -0.83 5.07 9.95
N GLU A 25 -2.17 5.06 9.92
CA GLU A 25 -2.99 6.23 10.30
C GLU A 25 -2.68 6.68 11.75
N LEU A 26 -2.60 5.75 12.70
CA LEU A 26 -2.27 6.05 14.10
C LEU A 26 -0.90 6.69 14.27
N LEU A 27 0.04 6.36 13.39
CA LEU A 27 1.38 6.94 13.36
C LEU A 27 1.49 8.20 12.48
N SER A 28 0.36 8.70 11.96
CA SER A 28 0.31 9.85 11.04
C SER A 28 1.17 9.65 9.78
N LEU A 29 1.36 8.41 9.35
CA LEU A 29 2.02 8.09 8.08
C LEU A 29 1.06 8.31 6.91
N PRO A 30 1.58 8.59 5.70
CA PRO A 30 0.75 9.05 4.59
C PRO A 30 0.08 7.88 3.86
N VAL A 31 -0.78 7.14 4.54
CA VAL A 31 -1.62 6.12 3.92
C VAL A 31 -2.80 6.78 3.23
N ILE A 32 -3.19 6.25 2.07
CA ILE A 32 -4.38 6.74 1.36
C ILE A 32 -5.63 6.44 2.20
N PRO A 33 -6.57 7.39 2.34
CA PRO A 33 -7.83 7.14 3.03
C PRO A 33 -8.53 5.87 2.53
N PHE A 34 -8.93 5.02 3.47
CA PHE A 34 -9.51 3.72 3.18
C PHE A 34 -10.65 3.37 4.15
N ASP A 35 -11.52 2.47 3.74
CA ASP A 35 -12.63 1.98 4.54
C ASP A 35 -13.04 0.55 4.15
N LEU A 36 -13.77 -0.14 5.03
CA LEU A 36 -14.46 -1.37 4.71
C LEU A 36 -15.84 -1.05 4.15
N VAL A 37 -15.99 -1.23 2.84
CA VAL A 37 -17.22 -0.89 2.12
C VAL A 37 -18.03 -2.15 1.87
N TYR A 38 -19.30 -2.16 2.28
CA TYR A 38 -20.21 -3.23 1.91
C TYR A 38 -20.62 -3.10 0.44
N ILE A 39 -20.38 -4.13 -0.35
CA ILE A 39 -20.75 -4.22 -1.76
C ILE A 39 -21.97 -5.14 -1.90
N PRO A 40 -23.16 -4.60 -2.21
CA PRO A 40 -24.37 -5.42 -2.39
C PRO A 40 -24.31 -6.27 -3.65
N GLU A 41 -24.93 -7.45 -3.60
CA GLU A 41 -25.09 -8.34 -4.75
C GLU A 41 -25.73 -7.64 -5.96
N ASP A 42 -26.74 -6.81 -5.72
CA ASP A 42 -27.41 -6.04 -6.77
C ASP A 42 -26.48 -5.03 -7.45
N PHE A 43 -25.54 -4.44 -6.72
CA PHE A 43 -24.53 -3.54 -7.30
C PHE A 43 -23.62 -4.30 -8.25
N ILE A 44 -23.17 -5.50 -7.84
CA ILE A 44 -22.35 -6.37 -8.68
C ILE A 44 -23.10 -6.71 -9.96
N LYS A 45 -24.34 -7.22 -9.86
CA LYS A 45 -25.19 -7.58 -11.00
C LYS A 45 -25.47 -6.43 -11.97
N LYS A 46 -25.58 -5.20 -11.46
CA LYS A 46 -25.85 -4.00 -12.27
C LYS A 46 -24.60 -3.33 -12.83
N THR A 47 -23.40 -3.80 -12.47
CA THR A 47 -22.12 -3.23 -12.91
C THR A 47 -21.46 -4.19 -13.91
N PRO A 48 -21.55 -3.96 -15.24
CA PRO A 48 -21.03 -4.88 -16.25
C PRO A 48 -19.55 -5.23 -16.09
N GLU A 49 -18.73 -4.29 -15.62
CA GLU A 49 -17.29 -4.47 -15.38
C GLU A 49 -17.01 -5.50 -14.27
N LEU A 50 -17.97 -5.70 -13.37
CA LEU A 50 -17.92 -6.68 -12.29
C LEU A 50 -18.58 -8.02 -12.66
N GLN A 51 -19.04 -8.18 -13.90
CA GLN A 51 -19.56 -9.46 -14.42
C GLN A 51 -18.47 -10.29 -15.13
N SER A 52 -17.20 -9.93 -14.94
CA SER A 52 -16.06 -10.62 -15.57
C SER A 52 -15.96 -12.08 -15.14
N THR A 53 -15.68 -12.98 -16.09
CA THR A 53 -15.39 -14.39 -15.82
C THR A 53 -13.98 -14.61 -15.27
N GLN A 54 -13.13 -13.58 -15.26
CA GLN A 54 -11.74 -13.68 -14.79
C GLN A 54 -11.61 -13.57 -13.27
N HIS A 55 -12.61 -12.98 -12.60
CA HIS A 55 -12.61 -12.72 -11.17
C HIS A 55 -13.98 -13.04 -10.58
N ASN A 56 -14.03 -13.74 -9.46
CA ASN A 56 -15.29 -14.11 -8.82
C ASN A 56 -15.66 -13.07 -7.75
N TYR A 57 -16.20 -11.94 -8.20
CA TYR A 57 -16.64 -10.86 -7.32
C TYR A 57 -17.87 -11.31 -6.52
N SER A 58 -17.81 -11.18 -5.19
CA SER A 58 -18.86 -11.65 -4.28
C SER A 58 -19.35 -10.53 -3.36
N SER A 59 -20.66 -10.50 -3.09
CA SER A 59 -21.21 -9.53 -2.15
C SER A 59 -20.62 -9.69 -0.74
N GLY A 60 -20.41 -8.57 -0.06
CA GLY A 60 -19.82 -8.55 1.28
C GLY A 60 -19.07 -7.25 1.56
N TYR A 61 -18.47 -7.16 2.74
CA TYR A 61 -17.50 -6.10 3.03
C TYR A 61 -16.24 -6.31 2.21
N GLN A 62 -15.71 -5.26 1.60
CA GLN A 62 -14.49 -5.26 0.81
C GLN A 62 -13.60 -4.09 1.24
N TYR A 63 -12.29 -4.20 1.03
CA TYR A 63 -11.38 -3.09 1.33
C TYR A 63 -11.42 -2.07 0.18
N GLY A 64 -11.87 -0.84 0.47
CA GLY A 64 -11.87 0.29 -0.46
C GLY A 64 -10.86 1.35 -0.05
N CYS A 65 -10.19 1.98 -1.02
CA CYS A 65 -9.37 3.16 -0.79
C CYS A 65 -9.64 4.20 -1.88
N VAL A 66 -9.35 5.47 -1.56
CA VAL A 66 -9.54 6.58 -2.49
C VAL A 66 -8.60 6.45 -3.70
N PHE A 67 -9.14 6.66 -4.90
CA PHE A 67 -8.32 6.73 -6.12
C PHE A 67 -7.81 8.16 -6.34
N ILE A 68 -6.49 8.34 -6.30
CA ILE A 68 -5.85 9.63 -6.55
C ILE A 68 -5.58 9.81 -8.05
N ARG A 69 -6.42 10.61 -8.73
CA ARG A 69 -6.35 10.79 -10.19
C ARG A 69 -5.04 11.42 -10.68
N ASN A 70 -4.59 12.50 -10.04
CA ASN A 70 -3.43 13.28 -10.49
C ASN A 70 -2.14 12.71 -9.90
N SER A 71 -1.83 11.45 -10.16
CA SER A 71 -0.71 10.77 -9.52
C SER A 71 0.07 9.88 -10.46
N THR A 72 1.29 9.53 -10.04
CA THR A 72 2.13 8.53 -10.68
C THR A 72 2.70 7.60 -9.62
N VAL A 73 3.02 6.36 -9.98
CA VAL A 73 3.76 5.45 -9.08
C VAL A 73 5.24 5.80 -9.11
N PHE A 74 5.94 5.57 -8.00
CA PHE A 74 7.37 5.88 -7.90
C PHE A 74 8.21 5.17 -8.98
N GLU A 75 7.85 3.96 -9.40
CA GLU A 75 8.54 3.22 -10.48
C GLU A 75 8.65 4.03 -11.77
N ASN A 76 7.60 4.76 -12.14
CA ASN A 76 7.58 5.52 -13.39
C ASN A 76 8.58 6.68 -13.39
N VAL A 77 9.01 7.14 -12.23
CA VAL A 77 9.96 8.26 -12.07
C VAL A 77 11.26 7.83 -11.40
N ARG A 78 11.47 6.54 -11.16
CA ARG A 78 12.58 6.04 -10.34
C ARG A 78 13.97 6.46 -10.84
N GLU A 79 14.13 6.62 -12.16
CA GLU A 79 15.39 6.97 -12.81
C GLU A 79 15.70 8.47 -12.64
N ASN A 80 14.65 9.30 -12.56
CA ASN A 80 14.74 10.74 -12.34
C ASN A 80 13.66 11.16 -11.31
N PRO A 81 13.81 10.75 -10.04
CA PRO A 81 12.78 10.99 -9.04
C PRO A 81 12.77 12.48 -8.63
N PRO A 82 11.65 12.99 -8.11
CA PRO A 82 11.58 14.36 -7.61
C PRO A 82 12.64 14.62 -6.53
N THR A 83 13.11 15.87 -6.46
CA THR A 83 14.01 16.27 -5.38
C THR A 83 13.26 16.24 -4.06
N LYS A 84 13.97 16.11 -2.93
CA LYS A 84 13.31 16.13 -1.61
C LYS A 84 12.61 17.44 -1.31
N THR A 85 13.05 18.54 -1.92
CA THR A 85 12.40 19.85 -1.82
C THR A 85 11.06 19.92 -2.54
N ASP A 86 10.86 19.08 -3.56
CA ASP A 86 9.58 19.01 -4.29
C ASP A 86 8.53 18.21 -3.52
N VAL A 87 8.92 17.43 -2.51
CA VAL A 87 8.02 16.57 -1.73
C VAL A 87 7.56 17.29 -0.47
N LYS A 88 6.26 17.55 -0.35
CA LYS A 88 5.71 18.35 0.76
C LYS A 88 5.80 17.62 2.11
N ASN A 89 5.59 16.31 2.12
CA ASN A 89 5.67 15.44 3.30
C ASN A 89 6.99 14.66 3.38
N ARG A 90 8.10 15.30 2.98
CA ARG A 90 9.44 14.69 2.94
C ARG A 90 9.95 14.21 4.30
N ASP A 91 9.49 14.83 5.38
CA ASP A 91 9.76 14.49 6.77
C ASP A 91 9.20 13.10 7.15
N MET A 92 8.15 12.64 6.48
CA MET A 92 7.56 11.32 6.71
C MET A 92 8.33 10.17 6.04
N LEU A 93 9.25 10.43 5.12
CA LEU A 93 9.89 9.38 4.30
C LEU A 93 10.73 8.39 5.13
N ALA A 94 11.44 8.91 6.14
CA ALA A 94 12.16 8.07 7.08
C ALA A 94 11.18 7.23 7.92
N GLY A 95 10.05 7.84 8.33
CA GLY A 95 8.96 7.15 9.03
C GLY A 95 8.40 5.98 8.25
N ILE A 96 8.12 6.15 6.95
CA ILE A 96 7.65 5.06 6.06
C ILE A 96 8.65 3.91 6.06
N THR A 97 9.94 4.22 5.92
CA THR A 97 10.99 3.20 5.82
C THR A 97 11.10 2.39 7.11
N VAL A 98 11.15 3.06 8.26
CA VAL A 98 11.20 2.40 9.57
C VAL A 98 9.93 1.59 9.82
N PHE A 99 8.77 2.14 9.48
CA PHE A 99 7.49 1.47 9.64
C PHE A 99 7.42 0.17 8.83
N ASP A 100 7.81 0.21 7.56
CA ASP A 100 7.83 -0.99 6.73
C ASP A 100 8.83 -2.04 7.24
N GLN A 101 9.98 -1.63 7.82
CA GLN A 101 10.86 -2.59 8.50
C GLN A 101 10.19 -3.20 9.74
N TRP A 102 9.50 -2.38 10.54
CA TRP A 102 8.85 -2.81 11.78
C TRP A 102 7.75 -3.84 11.53
N VAL A 103 6.90 -3.62 10.53
CA VAL A 103 5.82 -4.55 10.16
C VAL A 103 6.31 -5.68 9.23
N ASN A 104 7.61 -5.72 8.94
CA ASN A 104 8.24 -6.63 7.99
C ASN A 104 7.57 -6.65 6.60
N ASN A 105 7.26 -5.46 6.07
CA ASN A 105 6.76 -5.32 4.72
C ASN A 105 7.82 -5.80 3.72
N SER A 106 7.44 -6.78 2.90
CA SER A 106 8.28 -7.39 1.87
C SER A 106 7.91 -6.94 0.45
N ASP A 107 7.06 -5.92 0.33
CA ASP A 107 6.55 -5.40 -0.94
C ASP A 107 6.40 -3.87 -1.01
N ARG A 108 7.16 -3.06 -0.24
CA ARG A 108 7.32 -1.61 -0.55
C ARG A 108 8.26 -1.42 -1.74
N GLY A 109 7.94 -2.12 -2.83
CA GLY A 109 8.52 -1.89 -4.12
C GLY A 109 8.14 -0.50 -4.64
N THR A 110 8.64 -0.21 -5.82
CA THR A 110 8.46 1.07 -6.51
C THR A 110 7.03 1.29 -7.02
N MET A 111 6.22 0.23 -7.16
CA MET A 111 4.82 0.32 -7.59
C MET A 111 3.86 0.65 -6.44
N ASN A 112 4.27 0.43 -5.18
CA ASN A 112 3.41 0.55 -3.99
C ASN A 112 3.64 1.86 -3.24
N VAL A 113 4.11 2.88 -3.97
CA VAL A 113 4.26 4.26 -3.52
C VAL A 113 3.69 5.16 -4.59
N ILE A 114 2.76 6.01 -4.21
CA ILE A 114 2.12 6.98 -5.09
C ILE A 114 2.72 8.36 -4.83
N LEU A 115 3.02 9.07 -5.92
CA LEU A 115 3.36 10.48 -5.94
C LEU A 115 2.16 11.23 -6.51
N GLU A 116 1.41 11.89 -5.63
CA GLU A 116 0.33 12.79 -6.02
C GLU A 116 0.93 14.13 -6.45
N ASN A 117 0.61 14.58 -7.66
CA ASN A 117 0.96 15.92 -8.13
C ASN A 117 -0.01 16.93 -7.52
N LEU A 118 0.51 17.89 -6.77
CA LEU A 118 -0.29 18.90 -6.12
C LEU A 118 -0.53 20.10 -7.05
N SER A 119 -1.69 20.75 -6.90
CA SER A 119 -2.06 21.90 -7.73
C SER A 119 -1.17 23.13 -7.52
N ASP A 120 -0.55 23.27 -6.34
CA ASP A 120 0.43 24.30 -6.01
C ASP A 120 1.86 23.92 -6.41
N GLY A 121 2.03 22.80 -7.11
CA GLY A 121 3.31 22.25 -7.50
C GLY A 121 3.95 21.35 -6.45
N GLY A 122 4.84 20.48 -6.91
CA GLY A 122 5.45 19.45 -6.09
C GLY A 122 4.56 18.22 -5.90
N TYR A 123 4.96 17.38 -4.94
CA TYR A 123 4.42 16.05 -4.75
C TYR A 123 4.03 15.79 -3.30
N TYR A 124 2.97 15.00 -3.12
CA TYR A 124 2.68 14.33 -1.86
C TYR A 124 2.90 12.82 -2.02
N VAL A 125 3.69 12.23 -1.13
CA VAL A 125 3.97 10.79 -1.14
C VAL A 125 2.89 10.07 -0.36
N HIS A 126 2.27 9.07 -0.96
CA HIS A 126 1.34 8.16 -0.30
C HIS A 126 1.82 6.72 -0.34
N MET A 127 1.58 5.99 0.74
CA MET A 127 1.79 4.54 0.81
C MET A 127 0.48 3.78 0.54
N ILE A 128 0.58 2.72 -0.26
CA ILE A 128 -0.53 1.82 -0.62
C ILE A 128 -0.06 0.37 -0.54
N ASP A 129 -0.99 -0.58 -0.60
CA ASP A 129 -0.69 -2.02 -0.66
C ASP A 129 0.21 -2.50 0.49
N HIS A 130 -0.44 -2.76 1.62
CA HIS A 130 0.18 -3.21 2.86
C HIS A 130 -0.04 -4.72 3.09
N GLY A 131 -0.44 -5.47 2.06
CA GLY A 131 -0.88 -6.84 2.20
C GLY A 131 0.24 -7.83 2.52
N ARG A 132 1.49 -7.54 2.15
CA ARG A 132 2.63 -8.49 2.23
C ARG A 132 3.57 -8.18 3.40
N VAL A 133 2.99 -8.16 4.59
CA VAL A 133 3.66 -7.86 5.87
C VAL A 133 3.77 -9.10 6.76
N PHE A 134 4.52 -8.96 7.85
CA PHE A 134 4.85 -9.97 8.85
C PHE A 134 5.67 -11.15 8.30
N PRO A 135 6.46 -11.81 9.16
CA PRO A 135 7.02 -13.12 8.83
C PRO A 135 5.92 -14.12 8.47
N GLY A 136 6.06 -14.81 7.33
CA GLY A 136 5.00 -15.63 6.73
C GLY A 136 4.08 -14.87 5.76
N ARG A 137 4.24 -13.55 5.62
CA ARG A 137 3.60 -12.72 4.58
C ARG A 137 2.07 -12.87 4.62
N TYR A 138 1.44 -13.25 3.52
CA TYR A 138 -0.01 -13.44 3.47
C TYR A 138 -0.53 -14.66 4.25
N GLN A 139 0.36 -15.50 4.76
CA GLN A 139 0.04 -16.79 5.38
C GLN A 139 0.59 -16.89 6.80
N TRP A 140 0.87 -15.75 7.44
CA TRP A 140 1.42 -15.74 8.79
C TRP A 140 0.60 -16.59 9.77
N SER A 141 1.30 -17.17 10.74
CA SER A 141 0.77 -17.97 11.84
C SER A 141 1.47 -17.57 13.13
N ALA A 142 1.01 -18.08 14.28
CA ALA A 142 1.70 -17.84 15.55
C ALA A 142 3.18 -18.26 15.51
N GLN A 143 3.49 -19.33 14.78
CA GLN A 143 4.86 -19.79 14.60
C GLN A 143 5.67 -18.80 13.74
N THR A 144 5.16 -18.42 12.56
CA THR A 144 5.94 -17.53 11.68
C THR A 144 6.14 -16.18 12.33
N LEU A 145 5.14 -15.64 13.05
CA LEU A 145 5.25 -14.36 13.77
C LEU A 145 6.38 -14.34 14.83
N SER A 146 6.88 -15.50 15.27
CA SER A 146 8.03 -15.61 16.17
C SER A 146 9.39 -15.63 15.47
N GLU A 147 9.40 -15.73 14.14
CA GLU A 147 10.61 -15.72 13.33
C GLU A 147 11.23 -14.33 13.25
N THR A 148 12.55 -14.30 13.09
CA THR A 148 13.28 -13.04 12.89
C THR A 148 12.84 -12.36 11.59
N PRO A 149 12.43 -11.08 11.62
CA PRO A 149 12.08 -10.32 10.42
C PRO A 149 13.23 -10.24 9.41
N VAL A 150 12.91 -10.33 8.11
CA VAL A 150 13.86 -10.06 7.03
C VAL A 150 13.78 -8.60 6.61
N TYR A 151 14.81 -7.81 6.92
CA TYR A 151 14.84 -6.38 6.61
C TYR A 151 15.28 -6.10 5.18
N ASN A 152 14.47 -5.34 4.45
CA ASN A 152 14.73 -4.93 3.07
C ASN A 152 15.05 -3.44 3.04
N TYR A 153 16.32 -3.06 2.93
CA TYR A 153 16.74 -1.64 2.86
C TYR A 153 17.19 -1.20 1.46
N HIS A 154 17.25 -2.15 0.52
CA HIS A 154 17.88 -1.97 -0.78
C HIS A 154 16.91 -1.47 -1.86
N TRP A 155 15.62 -1.33 -1.53
CA TRP A 155 14.62 -0.87 -2.47
C TRP A 155 14.88 0.58 -2.94
N PRO A 156 14.66 0.87 -4.22
CA PRO A 156 14.92 2.20 -4.78
C PRO A 156 14.22 3.32 -4.02
N PHE A 157 12.98 3.10 -3.58
CA PHE A 157 12.23 4.08 -2.81
C PHE A 157 12.90 4.42 -1.48
N TYR A 158 13.42 3.43 -0.73
CA TYR A 158 14.12 3.69 0.54
C TYR A 158 15.44 4.41 0.34
N LYS A 159 16.21 4.01 -0.69
CA LYS A 159 17.45 4.69 -1.05
C LYS A 159 17.19 6.15 -1.39
N TRP A 160 16.21 6.40 -2.26
CA TRP A 160 15.78 7.76 -2.55
C TRP A 160 15.29 8.46 -1.27
N GLY A 161 14.45 7.80 -0.47
CA GLY A 161 13.86 8.26 0.80
C GLY A 161 14.86 8.81 1.80
N LEU A 162 15.96 8.09 2.01
CA LEU A 162 16.91 8.29 3.10
C LEU A 162 18.21 8.98 2.69
N LEU A 163 18.61 8.91 1.42
CA LEU A 163 19.87 9.53 0.99
C LEU A 163 19.71 11.05 0.84
N PRO A 164 20.75 11.83 1.19
CA PRO A 164 20.77 13.26 0.95
C PRO A 164 20.54 13.56 -0.55
N SER A 165 19.85 14.66 -0.84
CA SER A 165 19.75 15.16 -2.20
C SER A 165 21.16 15.50 -2.71
N ARG A 166 21.53 14.94 -3.86
CA ARG A 166 22.76 15.35 -4.57
C ARG A 166 22.54 16.70 -5.24
#